data_AF-A0A7H1MFH7-F1
#
_entry.id   AF-A0A7H1MFH7-F1
#
_cell.length_a   1.000
_cell.length_b   1.000
_cell.length_c   1.000
_cell.angle_alpha   90.00
_cell.angle_beta   90.00
_cell.angle_gamma   90.00
#
_symmetry.space_group_name_H-M   'P 1'
#
loop_
_entity.id
_entity.type
_entity.pdbx_description
1 polymer ?
#
loop_
_entity_poly.entity_id
_entity_poly.type
_entity_poly.pdbx_seq_one_letter_code
_entity_poly.pdbx_strand_id
1 'polypeptide(L)'
;MDHNDVRKGILQAKLIEDTSGLLWAEMLFAPLLLAVTAERLDIFPDPTGGLLVFLGVGFFSFVFFLWCSWHSRPRFWMAVFFSCIWAYAFWWLFGLISDDKPFSEYPSLSHFLVYYGLRSIPSVIIFIITMIAHFSDFQWMDDVSS
;
A
#
# COMPACT_ATOMS: atom_id res chain seq x y z
N MET A 1 -13.79 33.84 19.72
CA MET A 1 -13.27 32.91 18.71
C MET A 1 -12.92 33.77 17.51
N ASP A 2 -11.64 33.86 17.18
CA ASP A 2 -11.14 34.82 16.20
C ASP A 2 -11.43 34.31 14.77
N HIS A 3 -11.61 35.21 13.81
CA HIS A 3 -11.90 34.85 12.42
C HIS A 3 -10.77 34.01 11.81
N ASN A 4 -9.55 34.16 12.35
CA ASN A 4 -8.37 33.36 12.04
C ASN A 4 -8.47 31.90 12.53
N ASP A 5 -9.12 31.66 13.67
CA ASP A 5 -9.31 30.29 14.22
C ASP A 5 -10.28 29.49 13.35
N VAL A 6 -11.35 30.15 12.88
CA VAL A 6 -12.33 29.55 11.96
C VAL A 6 -11.68 29.23 10.61
N ARG A 7 -10.83 30.12 10.09
CA ARG A 7 -10.10 29.89 8.84
C ARG A 7 -9.10 28.74 8.96
N LYS A 8 -8.41 28.61 10.09
CA LYS A 8 -7.53 27.46 10.38
C LYS A 8 -8.31 26.15 10.47
N GLY A 9 -9.46 26.15 11.14
CA GLY A 9 -10.33 24.96 11.25
C GLY A 9 -10.87 24.50 9.89
N ILE A 10 -11.27 25.44 9.02
CA ILE A 10 -11.74 25.13 7.66
C ILE A 10 -10.59 24.60 6.78
N LEU A 11 -9.38 25.16 6.89
CA LEU A 11 -8.21 24.67 6.17
C LEU A 11 -7.80 23.27 6.65
N GLN A 12 -7.83 23.01 7.95
CA GLN A 12 -7.57 21.67 8.51
C GLN A 12 -8.61 20.65 8.08
N ALA A 13 -9.90 20.99 8.08
CA ALA A 13 -10.96 20.08 7.63
C ALA A 13 -10.84 19.76 6.14
N LYS A 14 -10.60 20.78 5.30
CA LYS A 14 -10.40 20.59 3.85
C LYS A 14 -9.17 19.74 3.54
N LEU A 15 -8.06 19.95 4.26
CA LEU A 15 -6.86 19.14 4.08
C LEU A 15 -7.03 17.69 4.56
N ILE A 16 -7.80 17.44 5.63
CA ILE A 16 -8.14 16.06 6.07
C ILE A 16 -8.96 15.36 4.99
N GLU A 17 -9.91 16.06 4.38
CA GLU A 17 -10.68 15.58 3.22
C GLU A 17 -9.76 15.25 2.02
N ASP A 18 -8.76 16.10 1.76
CA ASP A 18 -7.85 15.97 0.62
C ASP A 18 -6.74 14.91 0.81
N THR A 19 -6.40 14.50 2.04
CA THR A 19 -5.24 13.62 2.34
C THR A 19 -5.59 12.26 2.94
N SER A 20 -6.61 12.18 3.80
CA SER A 20 -6.90 10.94 4.54
C SER A 20 -7.55 9.81 3.72
N GLY A 21 -8.07 10.12 2.53
CA GLY A 21 -8.85 9.19 1.73
C GLY A 21 -8.05 8.00 1.20
N LEU A 22 -6.78 8.21 0.82
CA LEU A 22 -5.96 7.14 0.22
C LEU A 22 -5.56 6.08 1.25
N LEU A 23 -4.96 6.49 2.38
CA LEU A 23 -4.59 5.56 3.46
C LEU A 23 -5.81 4.80 4.00
N TRP A 24 -6.96 5.49 4.09
CA TRP A 24 -8.19 4.85 4.53
C TRP A 24 -8.72 3.83 3.50
N ALA A 25 -8.69 4.16 2.21
CA ALA A 25 -9.06 3.21 1.16
C ALA A 25 -8.11 2.00 1.14
N GLU A 26 -6.80 2.21 1.28
CA GLU A 26 -5.81 1.14 1.31
C GLU A 26 -5.97 0.21 2.50
N MET A 27 -6.34 0.76 3.66
CA MET A 27 -6.68 -0.04 4.83
C MET A 27 -7.86 -1.01 4.56
N LEU A 28 -8.76 -0.67 3.64
CA LEU A 28 -9.87 -1.54 3.23
C LEU A 28 -9.47 -2.55 2.13
N PHE A 29 -8.65 -2.13 1.18
CA PHE A 29 -8.28 -2.95 0.02
C PHE A 29 -7.11 -3.92 0.29
N ALA A 30 -6.11 -3.50 1.07
CA ALA A 30 -4.92 -4.29 1.33
C ALA A 30 -5.20 -5.66 1.99
N PRO A 31 -6.09 -5.78 3.00
CA PRO A 31 -6.44 -7.07 3.58
C PRO A 31 -7.05 -8.03 2.55
N LEU A 32 -7.90 -7.51 1.65
CA LEU A 32 -8.50 -8.29 0.57
C LEU A 32 -7.44 -8.79 -0.42
N LEU A 33 -6.55 -7.91 -0.85
CA LEU A 33 -5.47 -8.23 -1.79
C LEU A 33 -4.50 -9.27 -1.23
N LEU A 34 -4.15 -9.17 0.05
CA LEU A 34 -3.30 -10.15 0.73
C LEU A 34 -4.00 -11.48 0.96
N ALA A 35 -5.30 -11.48 1.28
CA ALA A 35 -6.08 -12.71 1.42
C ALA A 35 -6.18 -13.49 0.10
N VAL A 36 -6.51 -12.80 -1.00
CA VAL A 36 -6.52 -13.40 -2.35
C VAL A 36 -5.14 -13.95 -2.73
N THR A 37 -4.08 -13.22 -2.37
CA THR A 37 -2.70 -13.67 -2.64
C THR A 37 -2.37 -14.93 -1.84
N ALA A 38 -2.74 -14.98 -0.56
CA ALA A 38 -2.48 -16.12 0.31
C ALA A 38 -3.22 -17.39 -0.14
N GLU A 39 -4.47 -17.24 -0.61
CA GLU A 39 -5.22 -18.33 -1.24
C GLU A 39 -4.56 -18.80 -2.54
N ARG A 40 -4.17 -17.87 -3.42
CA ARG A 40 -3.51 -18.22 -4.69
C ARG A 40 -2.21 -18.99 -4.49
N LEU A 41 -1.42 -18.61 -3.49
CA LEU A 41 -0.13 -19.21 -3.22
C LEU A 41 -0.24 -20.56 -2.50
N ASP A 42 -1.45 -21.09 -2.28
CA ASP A 42 -1.71 -22.31 -1.50
C ASP A 42 -0.95 -22.32 -0.16
N ILE A 43 -0.82 -21.14 0.47
CA ILE A 43 -0.15 -21.01 1.77
C ILE A 43 -0.90 -21.83 2.82
N PHE A 44 -2.22 -21.94 2.65
CA PHE A 44 -3.10 -22.73 3.49
C PHE A 44 -3.80 -23.80 2.65
N PRO A 45 -3.80 -25.06 3.12
CA PRO A 45 -4.46 -26.15 2.42
C PRO A 45 -5.99 -26.08 2.46
N ASP A 46 -6.56 -25.24 3.34
CA ASP A 46 -8.00 -25.08 3.53
C ASP A 46 -8.46 -23.63 3.20
N PRO A 47 -9.67 -23.45 2.65
CA PRO A 47 -10.22 -22.13 2.30
C PRO A 47 -10.43 -21.21 3.52
N THR A 48 -10.37 -21.74 4.74
CA THR A 48 -10.37 -20.95 5.99
C THR A 48 -9.10 -20.09 6.16
N GLY A 49 -8.00 -20.44 5.50
CA GLY A 49 -6.74 -19.68 5.60
C GLY A 49 -6.82 -18.28 5.02
N GLY A 50 -7.45 -18.12 3.84
CA GLY A 50 -7.68 -16.82 3.22
C GLY A 50 -8.53 -15.90 4.09
N LEU A 51 -9.59 -16.43 4.69
CA LEU A 51 -10.44 -15.70 5.63
C LEU A 51 -9.67 -15.25 6.89
N LEU A 52 -8.81 -16.10 7.44
CA LEU A 52 -7.96 -15.74 8.59
C LEU A 52 -6.95 -14.64 8.24
N VAL A 53 -6.35 -14.69 7.05
CA VAL A 53 -5.47 -13.63 6.55
C VAL A 53 -6.26 -12.33 6.38
N PHE A 54 -7.44 -12.38 5.76
CA PHE A 54 -8.30 -11.21 5.59
C PHE A 54 -8.65 -10.55 6.93
N LEU A 55 -9.15 -11.34 7.88
CA LEU A 55 -9.57 -10.84 9.18
C LEU A 55 -8.39 -10.38 10.03
N GLY A 56 -7.30 -11.14 10.05
CA GLY A 56 -6.09 -10.81 10.80
C GLY A 56 -5.43 -9.56 10.27
N VAL A 57 -5.10 -9.52 8.98
CA VAL A 57 -4.49 -8.35 8.34
C VAL A 57 -5.43 -7.15 8.44
N GLY A 58 -6.74 -7.31 8.19
CA GLY A 58 -7.71 -6.22 8.32
C GLY A 58 -7.76 -5.64 9.73
N PHE A 59 -7.82 -6.49 10.76
CA PHE A 59 -7.81 -6.05 12.15
C PHE A 59 -6.50 -5.36 12.53
N PHE A 60 -5.35 -5.95 12.20
CA PHE A 60 -4.05 -5.37 12.55
C PHE A 60 -3.76 -4.08 11.77
N SER A 61 -4.10 -4.02 10.49
CA SER A 61 -3.99 -2.79 9.69
C SER A 61 -4.88 -1.68 10.24
N PHE A 62 -6.09 -1.99 10.70
CA PHE A 62 -6.98 -1.01 11.34
C PHE A 62 -6.44 -0.51 12.68
N VAL A 63 -6.00 -1.42 13.56
CA VAL A 63 -5.39 -1.05 14.84
C VAL A 63 -4.13 -0.21 14.61
N PHE A 64 -3.31 -0.59 13.63
CA PHE A 64 -2.11 0.16 13.28
C PHE A 64 -2.43 1.54 12.70
N PHE A 65 -3.46 1.65 11.85
CA PHE A 65 -3.95 2.94 11.34
C PHE A 65 -4.39 3.87 12.47
N LEU A 66 -5.17 3.37 13.42
CA LEU A 66 -5.58 4.13 14.60
C LEU A 66 -4.37 4.59 15.43
N TRP A 67 -3.38 3.72 15.64
CA TRP A 67 -2.16 4.10 16.34
C TRP A 67 -1.36 5.19 15.59
N CYS A 68 -1.27 5.07 14.26
CA CYS A 68 -0.61 6.06 13.40
C CYS A 68 -1.32 7.43 13.40
N SER A 69 -2.61 7.51 13.76
CA SER A 69 -3.30 8.79 13.92
C SER A 69 -2.69 9.67 15.01
N TRP A 70 -1.98 9.08 15.97
CA TRP A 70 -1.32 9.78 17.06
C TRP A 70 0.21 9.89 16.92
N HIS A 71 0.81 9.24 15.90
CA HIS A 71 2.27 9.16 15.76
C HIS A 71 2.70 9.31 14.29
N SER A 72 3.55 10.31 13.99
CA SER A 72 3.99 10.61 12.62
C SER A 72 4.96 9.59 12.04
N ARG A 73 5.95 9.13 12.81
CA ARG A 73 6.95 8.15 12.33
C ARG A 73 6.35 6.80 11.88
N PRO A 74 5.41 6.18 12.61
CA PRO A 74 4.75 4.95 12.17
C PRO A 74 3.92 5.10 10.89
N ARG A 75 3.32 6.28 10.65
CA ARG A 75 2.50 6.56 9.46
C ARG A 75 3.31 6.51 8.16
N PHE A 76 4.58 6.93 8.19
CA PHE A 76 5.51 6.76 7.06
C PHE A 76 5.70 5.28 6.70
N TRP A 77 5.94 4.43 7.68
CA TRP A 77 6.12 3.01 7.44
C TRP A 77 4.84 2.32 6.96
N MET A 78 3.68 2.82 7.41
CA MET A 78 2.37 2.37 6.91
C MET A 78 2.18 2.68 5.42
N ALA A 79 2.51 3.91 4.99
CA ALA A 79 2.47 4.30 3.58
C ALA A 79 3.44 3.48 2.71
N VAL A 80 4.65 3.23 3.21
CA VAL A 80 5.63 2.34 2.53
C VAL A 80 5.05 0.93 2.39
N PHE A 81 4.46 0.39 3.46
CA PHE A 81 3.84 -0.92 3.45
C PHE A 81 2.70 -1.02 2.41
N PHE A 82 1.76 -0.07 2.39
CA PHE A 82 0.68 -0.07 1.41
C PHE A 82 1.18 0.16 -0.02
N SER A 83 2.17 1.03 -0.21
CA SER A 83 2.83 1.21 -1.51
C SER A 83 3.48 -0.07 -2.02
N CYS A 84 4.08 -0.87 -1.15
CA CYS A 84 4.59 -2.20 -1.50
C CYS A 84 3.48 -3.18 -1.91
N ILE A 85 2.31 -3.12 -1.28
CA ILE A 85 1.15 -3.95 -1.65
C ILE A 85 0.67 -3.59 -3.06
N TRP A 86 0.56 -2.30 -3.40
CA TRP A 86 0.22 -1.87 -4.75
C TRP A 86 1.28 -2.29 -5.78
N ALA A 87 2.56 -2.13 -5.44
CA ALA A 87 3.66 -2.58 -6.29
C ALA A 87 3.57 -4.07 -6.61
N TYR A 88 3.25 -4.89 -5.60
CA TYR A 88 3.04 -6.32 -5.76
C TYR A 88 1.77 -6.63 -6.57
N ALA A 89 0.66 -5.95 -6.32
CA ALA A 89 -0.58 -6.11 -7.08
C ALA A 89 -0.35 -5.85 -8.58
N PHE A 90 0.41 -4.80 -8.90
CA PHE A 90 0.78 -4.48 -10.28
C PHE A 90 1.78 -5.47 -10.85
N TRP A 91 2.77 -5.91 -10.07
CA TRP A 91 3.72 -6.96 -10.50
C TRP A 91 2.96 -8.21 -10.94
N TRP A 92 1.95 -8.58 -10.16
CA TRP A 92 1.07 -9.71 -10.41
C TRP A 92 0.17 -9.50 -11.63
N LEU A 93 -0.47 -8.33 -11.76
CA LEU A 93 -1.34 -8.01 -12.91
C LEU A 93 -0.57 -8.09 -14.23
N PHE A 94 0.65 -7.55 -14.26
CA PHE A 94 1.54 -7.68 -15.43
C PHE A 94 2.08 -9.10 -15.59
N GLY A 95 2.20 -9.84 -14.49
CA GLY A 95 2.46 -11.28 -14.49
C GLY A 95 1.36 -12.14 -15.10
N LEU A 96 0.09 -11.73 -15.07
CA LEU A 96 -0.97 -12.45 -15.78
C LEU A 96 -0.82 -12.34 -17.31
N ILE A 97 -0.14 -11.30 -17.79
CA ILE A 97 0.15 -11.07 -19.20
C ILE A 97 1.46 -11.79 -19.61
N SER A 98 2.27 -12.22 -18.63
CA SER A 98 3.61 -12.75 -18.85
C SER A 98 3.72 -14.17 -18.28
N ASP A 99 3.97 -15.19 -19.12
CA ASP A 99 4.15 -16.56 -18.62
C ASP A 99 5.35 -16.64 -17.65
N ASP A 100 5.06 -16.69 -16.35
CA ASP A 100 6.07 -16.87 -15.29
C ASP A 100 6.71 -18.24 -15.47
N LYS A 101 8.00 -18.24 -15.80
CA LYS A 101 8.78 -19.45 -16.03
C LYS A 101 9.91 -19.55 -15.00
N PRO A 102 10.25 -20.77 -14.56
CA PRO A 102 11.39 -20.97 -13.67
C PRO A 102 12.69 -20.52 -14.33
N PHE A 103 13.67 -20.10 -13.52
CA PHE A 103 14.97 -19.61 -14.00
C PHE A 103 15.65 -20.57 -15.00
N SER A 104 15.46 -21.88 -14.81
CA SER A 104 16.00 -22.94 -15.68
C SER A 104 15.55 -22.87 -17.14
N GLU A 105 14.46 -22.17 -17.43
CA GLU A 105 13.93 -22.00 -18.79
C GLU A 105 14.51 -20.78 -19.52
N TYR A 106 15.29 -19.93 -18.83
CA TYR A 106 15.93 -18.77 -19.46
C TYR A 106 17.27 -19.15 -20.10
N PRO A 107 17.57 -18.66 -21.32
CA PRO A 107 18.82 -18.98 -22.02
C PRO A 107 20.10 -18.55 -21.28
N SER A 108 20.01 -17.52 -20.45
CA SER A 108 21.12 -16.99 -19.66
C SER A 108 20.61 -16.14 -18.49
N LEU A 109 21.49 -15.89 -17.51
CA LEU A 109 21.22 -14.96 -16.41
C LEU A 109 20.87 -13.55 -16.92
N SER A 110 21.54 -13.08 -17.97
CA SER A 110 21.26 -11.76 -18.55
C SER A 110 19.84 -11.66 -19.11
N HIS A 111 19.34 -12.69 -19.80
CA HIS A 111 17.96 -12.71 -20.30
C HIS A 111 16.94 -12.71 -19.15
N PHE A 112 17.20 -13.50 -18.11
CA PHE A 112 16.37 -13.51 -16.91
C PHE A 112 16.29 -12.11 -16.25
N LEU A 113 17.45 -11.47 -16.03
CA LEU A 113 17.52 -10.15 -15.40
C LEU A 113 16.85 -9.07 -16.25
N VAL A 114 17.01 -9.09 -17.58
CA VAL A 114 16.34 -8.13 -18.47
C VAL A 114 14.83 -8.33 -18.44
N TYR A 115 14.36 -9.58 -18.49
CA TYR A 115 12.93 -9.88 -18.47
C TYR A 115 12.26 -9.44 -17.15
N TYR A 116 12.80 -9.88 -16.01
CA TYR A 116 12.27 -9.50 -14.69
C TYR A 116 12.49 -8.02 -14.39
N GLY A 117 13.60 -7.45 -14.86
CA GLY A 117 13.90 -6.02 -14.73
C GLY A 117 12.90 -5.14 -15.50
N LEU A 118 12.57 -5.50 -16.74
CA LEU A 118 11.55 -4.76 -17.51
C LEU A 118 10.15 -4.93 -16.90
N ARG A 119 9.84 -6.13 -16.41
CA ARG A 119 8.57 -6.40 -15.75
C ARG A 119 8.41 -5.67 -14.42
N SER A 120 9.49 -5.28 -13.74
CA SER A 120 9.38 -4.57 -12.45
C SER A 120 9.11 -3.09 -12.62
N ILE A 121 9.33 -2.54 -13.83
CA ILE A 121 9.16 -1.11 -14.11
C ILE A 121 7.76 -0.61 -13.71
N PRO A 122 6.63 -1.25 -14.11
CA PRO A 122 5.31 -0.81 -13.69
C PRO A 122 5.12 -0.83 -12.17
N SER A 123 5.63 -1.85 -11.48
CA SER A 123 5.56 -1.96 -10.02
C SER A 123 6.33 -0.86 -9.31
N VAL A 124 7.53 -0.54 -9.80
CA VAL A 124 8.35 0.55 -9.27
C VAL A 124 7.69 1.90 -9.52
N ILE A 125 7.12 2.11 -10.71
CA ILE A 125 6.38 3.33 -11.04
C ILE A 125 5.18 3.49 -10.09
N ILE A 126 4.40 2.42 -9.88
CA ILE A 126 3.22 2.51 -9.00
C ILE A 126 3.63 2.76 -7.56
N PHE A 127 4.69 2.12 -7.07
CA PHE A 127 5.25 2.39 -5.74
C PHE A 127 5.60 3.86 -5.55
N ILE A 128 6.27 4.47 -6.55
CA ILE A 128 6.64 5.88 -6.49
C ILE A 128 5.39 6.77 -6.50
N ILE A 129 4.41 6.47 -7.36
CA ILE A 129 3.16 7.24 -7.45
C ILE A 129 2.39 7.18 -6.12
N THR A 130 2.24 6.01 -5.51
CA THR A 130 1.55 5.87 -4.22
C THR A 130 2.32 6.57 -3.10
N MET A 131 3.66 6.46 -3.07
CA MET A 131 4.48 7.19 -2.10
C MET A 131 4.38 8.71 -2.26
N ILE A 132 4.31 9.23 -3.48
CA ILE A 132 4.07 10.66 -3.74
C ILE A 132 2.68 11.07 -3.26
N ALA A 133 1.66 10.24 -3.48
CA ALA A 133 0.31 10.52 -2.99
C ALA A 133 0.27 10.58 -1.45
N HIS A 134 1.04 9.75 -0.76
CA HIS A 134 1.22 9.83 0.70
C HIS A 134 2.09 11.00 1.17
N PHE A 135 2.80 11.71 0.29
CA PHE A 135 3.58 12.88 0.71
C PHE A 135 2.69 13.96 1.34
N SER A 136 1.48 14.13 0.82
CA SER A 136 0.48 15.05 1.37
C SER A 136 0.00 14.61 2.77
N ASP A 137 -0.05 13.30 3.05
CA ASP A 137 -0.33 12.78 4.40
C ASP A 137 0.76 13.15 5.42
N PHE A 138 2.01 13.25 4.99
CA PHE A 138 3.14 13.59 5.86
C PHE A 138 3.24 15.09 6.14
N GLN A 139 3.04 15.93 5.12
CA GLN A 139 3.00 17.38 5.30
C GLN A 139 1.93 17.79 6.32
N TRP A 140 0.77 17.13 6.30
CA TRP A 140 -0.28 17.35 7.30
C TRP A 140 0.17 17.06 8.73
N MET A 141 0.89 15.96 8.96
CA MET A 141 1.36 15.60 10.32
C MET A 141 2.36 16.61 10.87
N ASP A 142 3.27 17.11 10.03
CA ASP A 142 4.26 18.11 10.44
C ASP A 142 3.57 19.45 10.79
N ASP A 143 2.53 19.82 10.06
CA ASP A 143 1.74 21.03 10.31
C ASP A 143 0.85 20.96 11.58
N VAL A 144 0.45 19.76 12.01
CA VAL A 144 -0.42 19.57 13.19
C VAL A 144 0.37 19.24 14.47
N SER A 145 1.60 18.76 14.33
CA SER A 145 2.47 18.44 15.47
C SER A 145 3.40 19.58 15.90
N SER A 146 3.36 20.72 15.19
CA SER A 146 4.06 21.98 15.51
C SER A 146 3.15 23.01 16.19
#